data_AF-V4IX92-F1
#
_entry.id   AF-V4IX92-F1
#
_cell.length_a   1.000
_cell.length_b   1.000
_cell.length_c   1.000
_cell.angle_alpha   90.00
_cell.angle_beta   90.00
_cell.angle_gamma   90.00
#
_symmetry.space_group_name_H-M   'P 1'
#
loop_
_entity.id
_entity.type
_entity.pdbx_description
1 polymer ?
#
loop_
_entity_poly.entity_id
_entity_poly.type
_entity_poly.pdbx_seq_one_letter_code
_entity_poly.pdbx_strand_id
1 'polypeptide(L)' 'MGQIRIIGGRYRGRRLPVPSTAGLRPTSDRIRETVFNWLAPFVEGSRCLDCFAGSGALGLEAASRGPGKYG' A
#
# COMPACT_ATOMS: atom_id res chain seq x y z
N MET A 1 -18.15 -6.19 2.81
CA MET A 1 -16.91 -5.94 2.05
C MET A 1 -16.11 -4.87 2.78
N GLY A 2 -14.80 -5.09 2.96
CA GLY A 2 -13.92 -4.08 3.55
C GLY A 2 -13.51 -3.05 2.49
N GLN A 3 -12.93 -1.93 2.95
CA GLN A 3 -12.39 -0.92 2.05
C GLN A 3 -11.04 -0.45 2.56
N ILE A 4 -10.09 -0.29 1.65
CA ILE A 4 -8.80 0.35 1.93
C ILE A 4 -8.74 1.66 1.16
N ARG A 5 -8.04 2.65 1.72
CA ARG A 5 -7.78 3.94 1.08
C ARG A 5 -6.29 4.07 0.78
N ILE A 6 -5.95 4.49 -0.43
CA ILE A 6 -4.57 4.83 -0.79
C ILE A 6 -4.22 6.20 -0.20
N ILE A 7 -3.12 6.28 0.55
CA ILE A 7 -2.72 7.45 1.35
C ILE A 7 -1.82 8.39 0.55
N GLY A 8 -0.96 7.86 -0.32
CA GLY A 8 0.02 8.66 -1.08
C GLY A 8 0.28 8.15 -2.50
N GLY A 9 1.12 8.88 -3.23
CA GLY A 9 1.46 8.57 -4.63
C GLY A 9 0.36 8.91 -5.64
N ARG A 10 0.49 8.37 -6.85
CA ARG A 10 -0.37 8.63 -8.02
C ARG A 10 -1.85 8.32 -7.78
N TYR A 11 -2.14 7.35 -6.93
CA TYR A 11 -3.51 6.90 -6.65
C TYR A 11 -4.07 7.40 -5.31
N ARG A 12 -3.43 8.41 -4.71
CA ARG A 12 -3.87 9.02 -3.44
C ARG A 12 -5.37 9.31 -3.41
N GLY A 13 -6.02 8.94 -2.31
CA GLY A 13 -7.45 9.14 -2.08
C GLY A 13 -8.35 8.07 -2.68
N ARG A 14 -7.85 7.22 -3.59
CA ARG A 14 -8.67 6.11 -4.13
C ARG A 14 -9.02 5.14 -3.02
N ARG A 15 -10.28 4.71 -3.05
CA ARG A 15 -10.78 3.65 -2.17
C ARG A 15 -11.00 2.39 -2.99
N LEU A 16 -10.47 1.27 -2.50
CA LEU A 16 -10.54 -0.01 -3.19
C LEU A 16 -11.33 -1.01 -2.34
N PRO A 17 -12.29 -1.73 -2.94
CA PRO A 17 -12.96 -2.81 -2.24
C PRO A 17 -11.96 -3.92 -1.96
N VAL A 18 -12.01 -4.47 -0.75
CA VAL A 18 -11.22 -5.65 -0.38
C VAL A 18 -12.16 -6.74 0.18
N PRO A 19 -11.82 -8.02 -0.03
CA PRO A 19 -12.56 -9.11 0.60
C PRO A 19 -12.64 -8.86 2.11
N SER A 20 -13.82 -9.02 2.72
CA SER A 20 -13.93 -9.04 4.18
C SER A 20 -13.93 -10.49 4.64
N THR A 21 -12.75 -11.09 4.72
CA THR A 21 -12.56 -12.42 5.31
C THR A 21 -12.36 -12.32 6.81
N ALA A 22 -12.91 -13.29 7.54
CA ALA A 22 -12.71 -13.39 8.99
C ALA A 22 -11.21 -13.53 9.29
N GLY A 23 -10.69 -12.71 10.20
CA GLY A 23 -9.27 -12.69 10.56
C GLY A 23 -8.44 -11.62 9.85
N LEU A 24 -8.98 -10.88 8.86
CA LEU A 24 -8.30 -9.70 8.33
C LEU A 24 -8.08 -8.67 9.43
N ARG A 25 -6.81 -8.36 9.71
CA ARG A 25 -6.40 -7.21 10.51
C ARG A 25 -5.85 -6.14 9.58
N PRO A 26 -6.69 -5.25 9.04
CA PRO A 26 -6.22 -4.22 8.13
C PRO A 26 -5.19 -3.34 8.84
N THR A 27 -4.05 -3.12 8.19
CA THR A 27 -3.06 -2.15 8.63
C THR A 27 -3.70 -0.76 8.58
N SER A 28 -3.73 -0.05 9.71
CA SER A 28 -4.33 1.28 9.78
C SER A 28 -3.63 2.27 8.86
N ASP A 29 -4.37 3.28 8.41
CA ASP A 29 -3.84 4.38 7.58
C ASP A 29 -2.58 5.00 8.20
N ARG A 30 -2.57 5.20 9.53
CA ARG A 30 -1.45 5.76 10.28
C ARG A 30 -0.19 4.90 10.23
N ILE A 31 -0.33 3.57 10.35
CA ILE A 31 0.83 2.66 10.26
C ILE A 31 1.38 2.67 8.84
N ARG A 32 0.52 2.62 7.82
CA ARG A 32 0.94 2.70 6.41
C ARG A 32 1.66 4.02 6.13
N GLU A 33 1.10 5.15 6.59
CA GLU A 33 1.75 6.46 6.46
C GLU A 33 3.12 6.50 7.11
N THR A 34 3.26 5.96 8.33
CA THR A 34 4.53 5.92 9.06
C THR A 34 5.59 5.11 8.30
N VAL A 35 5.23 3.90 7.84
CA VAL A 35 6.13 3.04 7.06
C VAL A 35 6.57 3.74 5.77
N PHE A 36 5.65 4.34 5.01
CA PHE A 36 6.00 5.00 3.76
C PHE A 36 6.72 6.33 3.95
N ASN A 37 6.60 6.98 5.11
CA ASN A 37 7.45 8.12 5.46
C ASN A 37 8.90 7.67 5.69
N TRP A 38 9.12 6.53 6.35
CA TRP A 38 10.47 5.98 6.52
C TRP A 38 11.06 5.51 5.18
N LEU A 39 10.23 4.92 4.31
CA LEU A 39 10.65 4.42 3.00
C LEU A 39 10.69 5.50 1.92
N ALA A 40 10.29 6.74 2.19
CA ALA A 40 10.20 7.81 1.20
C ALA A 40 11.44 7.95 0.29
N PRO A 41 12.69 7.92 0.78
CA PRO A 41 13.87 8.04 -0.08
C PRO A 41 14.21 6.78 -0.91
N PHE A 42 13.54 5.65 -0.66
CA PHE A 42 13.87 4.35 -1.28
C PHE A 42 12.70 3.77 -2.09
N VAL A 43 11.46 4.09 -1.73
CA VAL A 43 10.26 3.46 -2.29
C VAL A 43 10.06 3.81 -3.76
N GLU A 44 10.40 5.05 -4.14
CA GLU A 44 10.30 5.47 -5.52
C GLU A 44 11.24 4.63 -6.36
N GLY A 45 10.63 3.80 -7.18
CA GLY A 45 11.33 3.00 -8.11
C GLY A 45 11.83 1.63 -7.64
N SER A 46 11.48 1.24 -6.43
CA SER A 46 11.84 -0.06 -5.89
C SER A 46 10.99 -1.20 -6.46
N ARG A 47 11.58 -2.40 -6.47
CA ARG A 47 10.83 -3.66 -6.62
C ARG A 47 10.38 -4.12 -5.23
N CYS A 48 9.08 -4.11 -4.97
CA CYS A 48 8.53 -4.47 -3.68
C CYS A 48 7.94 -5.89 -3.70
N LEU A 49 8.21 -6.66 -2.64
CA LEU A 49 7.58 -7.94 -2.36
C LEU A 49 6.78 -7.82 -1.06
N ASP A 50 5.49 -8.15 -1.12
CA ASP A 50 4.61 -8.21 0.05
C ASP A 50 4.31 -9.68 0.37
N CYS A 51 5.14 -10.29 1.21
CA CYS A 51 5.10 -11.73 1.51
C CYS A 51 3.79 -12.17 2.17
N PHE A 52 3.07 -11.25 2.81
CA PHE A 52 1.82 -11.51 3.53
C PHE A 52 0.78 -10.45 3.19
N ALA A 53 0.53 -10.28 1.89
CA ALA A 53 -0.23 -9.14 1.37
C ALA A 53 -1.61 -8.95 2.03
N GLY A 54 -2.30 -10.04 2.43
CA GLY A 54 -3.61 -9.93 3.08
C GLY A 54 -4.59 -9.12 2.22
N SER A 55 -4.96 -7.91 2.65
CA SER A 55 -5.79 -6.98 1.88
C SER A 55 -5.08 -6.28 0.71
N GLY A 56 -3.76 -6.46 0.57
CA GLY A 56 -2.89 -5.82 -0.41
C GLY A 56 -2.53 -4.38 -0.08
N ALA A 57 -2.87 -3.88 1.11
CA ALA A 57 -2.79 -2.45 1.41
C ALA A 57 -1.36 -1.88 1.33
N LEU A 58 -0.32 -2.64 1.72
CA LEU A 58 1.07 -2.19 1.64
C LEU A 58 1.60 -2.26 0.20
N GLY A 59 1.38 -3.39 -0.49
CA GLY A 59 1.72 -3.51 -1.92
C GLY A 59 1.07 -2.42 -2.79
N LEU A 60 -0.19 -2.07 -2.54
CA LEU A 60 -0.89 -1.02 -3.28
C LEU A 60 -0.36 0.39 -2.99
N GLU A 61 0.04 0.67 -1.76
CA GLU A 61 0.73 1.93 -1.42
C GLU A 61 2.10 2.05 -2.10
N ALA A 62 2.85 0.94 -2.16
CA ALA A 62 4.13 0.89 -2.86
C ALA A 62 3.94 1.14 -4.37
N ALA A 63 3.01 0.42 -4.99
CA ALA A 63 2.68 0.60 -6.40
C ALA A 63 2.19 2.03 -6.73
N SER A 64 1.43 2.66 -5.82
CA SER A 64 0.99 4.05 -5.98
C SER A 64 2.15 5.04 -6.01
N ARG A 65 3.28 4.75 -5.35
CA ARG A 65 4.48 5.61 -5.31
C ARG A 65 5.46 5.38 -6.47
N GLY A 66 5.09 4.51 -7.42
CA GLY A 66 5.71 4.41 -8.74
C GLY A 66 6.70 3.25 -8.87
N PRO A 67 6.65 2.50 -9.99
CA PRO A 67 7.70 1.55 -10.35
C PRO A 67 8.96 2.29 -10.78
N GLY A 68 10.11 1.63 -10.64
CA GLY A 68 11.40 2.25 -10.98
C GLY A 68 11.56 2.40 -12.44
N LYS A 69 12.56 3.20 -12.83
CA LYS A 69 12.94 3.48 -14.22
C LYS A 69 13.36 2.24 -15.04
N TYR A 70 13.06 1.02 -14.61
CA TYR A 70 13.29 -0.22 -15.32
C TYR A 70 12.02 -1.05 -15.30
N GLY A 71 11.15 -0.79 -16.27
CA GLY A 71 10.10 -1.68 -16.74
C GLY A 71 10.46 -2.21 -18.12
#